data_AF-X0PRV3-F1
#
_entry.id   AF-X0PRV3-F1
#
_cell.length_a   1.000
_cell.length_b   1.000
_cell.length_c   1.000
_cell.angle_alpha   90.00
_cell.angle_beta   90.00
_cell.angle_gamma   90.00
#
_symmetry.space_group_name_H-M   'P 1'
#
loop_
_entity.id
_entity.type
_entity.pdbx_description
1 polymer ?
#
loop_
_entity_poly.entity_id
_entity_poly.type
_entity_poly.pdbx_seq_one_letter_code
_entity_poly.pdbx_strand_id
1 'polypeptide(L)'
;MAEEINRELQLDPKEFAKLVASNLNFDPDTDVEKVSKRTMMQYLSAYYLANQFNNYEDSIFNKGDVKDYPSYSEVTALMNQVKWRN
;
A
#
# COMPACT_ATOMS: atom_id res chain seq x y z
N MET A 1 -8.45 26.65 15.76
CA MET A 1 -8.99 25.67 14.80
C MET A 1 -7.85 25.38 13.85
N ALA A 2 -7.12 24.28 14.06
CA ALA A 2 -6.00 23.94 13.19
C ALA A 2 -6.60 23.49 11.85
N GLU A 3 -6.26 24.18 10.76
CA GLU A 3 -6.43 23.64 9.42
C GLU A 3 -5.64 22.34 9.36
N GLU A 4 -6.35 21.22 9.28
CA GLU A 4 -5.76 19.94 8.92
C GLU A 4 -5.29 20.11 7.47
N ILE A 5 -4.01 20.50 7.32
CA ILE A 5 -3.37 20.66 6.03
C ILE A 5 -3.53 19.30 5.34
N ASN A 6 -4.35 19.28 4.28
CA ASN A 6 -4.59 18.15 3.40
C ASN A 6 -3.27 17.80 2.69
N ARG A 7 -2.39 17.10 3.41
CA ARG A 7 -1.09 16.66 2.91
C ARG A 7 -1.33 15.37 2.17
N GLU A 8 -0.85 15.34 0.93
CA GLU A 8 -0.74 14.14 0.11
C GLU A 8 -0.16 12.99 0.96
N LEU A 9 -0.97 11.96 1.19
CA LEU A 9 -0.57 10.83 2.02
C LEU A 9 0.26 9.90 1.15
N GLN A 10 1.58 9.95 1.28
CA GLN A 10 2.48 9.05 0.57
C GLN A 10 3.06 8.01 1.53
N LEU A 11 3.04 6.75 1.12
CA LEU A 11 3.74 5.69 1.81
C LEU A 11 5.18 5.60 1.27
N ASP A 12 6.18 5.49 2.14
CA ASP A 12 7.48 4.98 1.71
C ASP A 12 7.33 3.47 1.43
N PRO A 13 7.46 3.01 0.17
CA PRO A 13 7.17 1.62 -0.15
C PRO A 13 8.12 0.63 0.53
N LYS A 14 9.36 1.03 0.77
CA LYS A 14 10.39 0.20 1.41
C LYS A 14 10.12 0.06 2.90
N GLU A 15 9.85 1.16 3.59
CA GLU A 15 9.55 1.13 5.03
C GLU A 15 8.21 0.45 5.31
N PHE A 16 7.18 0.68 4.48
CA PHE A 16 5.93 -0.05 4.56
C PHE A 16 6.15 -1.57 4.38
N ALA A 17 6.90 -1.96 3.34
CA ALA A 17 7.17 -3.37 3.08
C ALA A 17 7.96 -4.05 4.21
N LYS A 18 8.95 -3.36 4.80
CA LYS A 18 9.67 -3.86 5.98
C LYS A 18 8.73 -4.08 7.15
N LEU A 19 7.86 -3.12 7.46
CA LEU A 19 6.92 -3.21 8.56
C LEU A 19 5.93 -4.37 8.40
N VAL A 20 5.42 -4.57 7.18
CA VAL A 20 4.53 -5.70 6.88
C VAL A 20 5.27 -7.04 7.00
N ALA A 21 6.50 -7.11 6.49
CA ALA A 21 7.31 -8.33 6.55
C ALA A 21 7.77 -8.67 7.98
N SER A 22 8.05 -7.67 8.83
CA SER A 22 8.48 -7.88 10.21
C SER A 22 7.37 -8.39 11.13
N ASN A 23 6.11 -8.21 10.75
CA ASN A 23 4.95 -8.71 11.51
C ASN A 23 4.68 -10.22 11.29
N LEU A 24 5.50 -10.89 10.48
CA LEU A 24 5.41 -12.33 10.33
C LEU A 24 5.99 -13.03 11.56
N ASN A 25 5.11 -13.58 12.39
CA ASN A 25 5.49 -14.51 13.44
C ASN A 25 5.78 -15.88 12.83
N PHE A 26 6.97 -16.41 13.09
CA PHE A 26 7.37 -17.76 12.68
C PHE A 26 7.59 -18.62 13.91
N ASP A 27 7.23 -19.90 13.79
CA ASP A 27 7.58 -20.91 14.79
C ASP A 27 9.09 -21.19 14.67
N PRO A 28 9.87 -21.21 15.78
CA PRO A 28 11.29 -21.52 15.76
C PRO A 28 11.67 -22.84 15.07
N ASP A 29 10.75 -23.81 14.97
CA ASP A 29 10.99 -25.09 14.30
C ASP A 29 10.66 -25.08 12.78
N THR A 30 10.35 -23.91 12.20
CA THR A 30 10.00 -23.79 10.78
C THR A 30 11.23 -23.82 9.87
N ASP A 31 11.13 -24.55 8.76
CA ASP A 31 12.11 -24.53 7.66
C ASP A 31 12.47 -23.09 7.22
N VAL A 32 13.74 -22.74 7.43
CA VAL A 32 14.33 -21.42 7.14
C VAL A 32 14.15 -21.02 5.68
N GLU A 33 14.22 -21.95 4.74
CA GLU A 33 14.04 -21.65 3.31
C GLU A 33 12.59 -21.24 3.04
N LYS A 34 11.64 -21.95 3.63
CA LYS A 34 10.21 -21.66 3.51
C LYS A 34 9.84 -20.33 4.16
N VAL A 35 10.38 -20.05 5.34
CA VAL A 35 10.23 -18.75 6.04
C VAL A 35 10.77 -17.61 5.21
N SER A 36 11.98 -17.78 4.66
CA SER A 36 12.64 -16.75 3.85
C SER A 36 11.85 -16.43 2.58
N LYS A 37 11.38 -17.46 1.86
CA LYS A 37 10.54 -17.29 0.67
C LYS A 37 9.23 -16.55 0.99
N ARG A 38 8.56 -16.93 2.09
CA ARG A 38 7.31 -16.28 2.51
C ARG A 38 7.52 -14.81 2.88
N THR A 39 8.57 -14.52 3.64
CA THR A 39 8.93 -13.14 4.03
C THR A 39 9.22 -12.28 2.81
N MET A 40 9.98 -12.82 1.85
CA MET A 40 10.30 -12.13 0.61
C MET A 40 9.07 -11.84 -0.25
N MET A 41 8.16 -12.82 -0.39
CA MET A 41 6.89 -12.62 -1.10
C MET A 41 6.06 -11.53 -0.42
N GLN A 42 5.91 -11.58 0.90
CA GLN A 42 5.16 -10.58 1.67
C GLN A 42 5.73 -9.17 1.50
N TYR A 43 7.05 -9.03 1.59
CA TYR A 43 7.75 -7.77 1.38
C TYR A 43 7.47 -7.22 -0.03
N LEU A 44 7.65 -8.03 -1.08
CA LEU A 44 7.45 -7.60 -2.46
C LEU A 44 6.00 -7.22 -2.73
N SER A 45 5.05 -7.98 -2.20
CA SER A 45 3.62 -7.65 -2.29
C SER A 45 3.30 -6.32 -1.61
N ALA A 46 3.79 -6.11 -0.38
CA ALA A 46 3.57 -4.87 0.35
C ALA A 46 4.21 -3.67 -0.34
N TYR A 47 5.43 -3.83 -0.87
CA TYR A 47 6.12 -2.79 -1.64
C TYR A 47 5.33 -2.41 -2.89
N TYR A 48 4.81 -3.40 -3.62
CA TYR A 48 3.99 -3.16 -4.79
C TYR A 48 2.69 -2.43 -4.42
N LEU A 49 2.01 -2.86 -3.35
CA LEU A 49 0.78 -2.22 -2.87
C LEU A 49 0.99 -0.76 -2.47
N ALA A 50 2.08 -0.44 -1.76
CA ALA A 50 2.39 0.94 -1.40
C ALA A 50 2.61 1.82 -2.63
N ASN A 51 3.29 1.31 -3.67
CA ASN A 51 3.43 2.05 -4.93
C ASN A 51 2.10 2.27 -5.64
N GLN A 52 1.21 1.25 -5.66
CA GLN A 52 -0.11 1.41 -6.26
C GLN A 52 -0.96 2.43 -5.51
N PHE A 53 -0.87 2.44 -4.17
CA PHE A 53 -1.52 3.44 -3.34
C PHE A 53 -0.99 4.85 -3.64
N ASN A 54 0.32 5.06 -3.69
CA ASN A 54 0.88 6.36 -4.03
C ASN A 54 0.44 6.85 -5.41
N ASN A 55 0.44 5.96 -6.43
CA ASN A 55 -0.08 6.31 -7.75
C ASN A 55 -1.57 6.67 -7.75
N TYR A 56 -2.35 6.01 -6.88
CA TYR A 56 -3.76 6.32 -6.66
C TYR A 56 -3.90 7.72 -6.04
N GLU A 57 -3.17 8.00 -4.96
CA GLU A 57 -3.17 9.30 -4.28
C GLU A 57 -2.79 10.42 -5.25
N ASP A 58 -1.69 10.27 -5.99
CA ASP A 58 -1.25 11.23 -7.01
C ASP A 58 -2.36 11.50 -8.05
N SER A 59 -3.06 10.45 -8.50
CA SER A 59 -4.16 10.57 -9.48
C SER A 59 -5.38 11.33 -8.94
N ILE A 60 -5.66 11.22 -7.65
CA ILE A 60 -6.76 11.92 -6.99
C ILE A 60 -6.36 13.37 -6.67
N PHE A 61 -5.17 13.60 -6.11
CA PHE A 61 -4.68 14.93 -5.74
C PHE A 61 -4.37 15.81 -6.94
N ASN A 62 -3.79 15.27 -8.03
CA ASN A 62 -3.49 16.04 -9.23
C ASN A 62 -4.73 16.43 -10.06
N LYS A 63 -5.92 15.87 -9.77
CA LYS A 63 -7.18 16.24 -10.45
C LYS A 63 -7.81 17.54 -9.92
N GLY A 64 -7.19 18.20 -8.93
CA GLY A 64 -7.48 19.60 -8.60
C GLY A 64 -8.74 19.87 -7.78
N ASP A 65 -9.52 18.85 -7.42
CA ASP A 65 -10.82 19.00 -6.72
C ASP A 65 -10.90 18.20 -5.41
N VAL A 66 -9.80 18.08 -4.65
CA VAL A 66 -9.82 17.43 -3.32
C VAL A 66 -10.44 18.36 -2.27
N LYS A 67 -11.72 18.71 -2.45
CA LYS A 67 -12.55 19.19 -1.35
C LYS A 67 -13.12 18.03 -0.54
N ASP A 68 -13.29 16.87 -1.17
CA ASP A 68 -13.74 15.63 -0.54
C ASP A 68 -12.88 14.45 -1.02
N TYR A 69 -12.37 13.66 -0.07
CA TYR A 69 -11.66 12.42 -0.38
C TYR A 69 -12.64 11.39 -0.96
N PRO A 70 -12.25 10.55 -1.92
CA PRO A 70 -13.17 9.65 -2.61
C PRO A 70 -13.93 8.72 -1.65
N SER A 71 -15.23 8.55 -1.89
CA SER A 71 -16.06 7.58 -1.18
C SER A 71 -15.57 6.15 -1.42
N TYR A 72 -15.91 5.22 -0.53
CA TYR A 72 -15.58 3.80 -0.67
C TYR A 72 -15.98 3.21 -2.04
N SER A 73 -17.12 3.60 -2.59
CA SER A 73 -17.58 3.19 -3.92
C SER A 73 -16.67 3.70 -5.05
N GLU A 74 -16.13 4.90 -4.92
CA GLU A 74 -15.23 5.48 -5.92
C GLU A 74 -13.84 4.85 -5.85
N VAL A 75 -13.34 4.60 -4.63
CA VAL A 75 -12.10 3.85 -4.41
C VAL A 75 -12.19 2.46 -5.04
N THR A 76 -13.27 1.71 -4.76
CA THR A 76 -13.44 0.34 -5.29
C THR A 76 -13.60 0.31 -6.81
N ALA A 77 -14.31 1.27 -7.40
CA ALA A 77 -14.42 1.40 -8.85
C ALA A 77 -13.04 1.66 -9.50
N LEU A 78 -12.22 2.52 -8.90
CA LEU A 78 -10.87 2.80 -9.43
C LEU A 78 -9.94 1.59 -9.27
N MET A 79 -9.97 0.91 -8.12
CA MET A 79 -9.15 -0.28 -7.85
C MET A 79 -9.48 -1.45 -8.80
N ASN A 80 -10.72 -1.54 -9.26
CA ASN A 80 -11.15 -2.52 -10.28
C ASN A 80 -10.69 -2.15 -11.71
N GLN A 81 -10.38 -0.88 -11.98
CA GLN A 81 -9.82 -0.44 -13.27
C GLN A 81 -8.30 -0.66 -13.33
N VAL A 82 -7.62 -0.66 -12.18
CA VAL A 82 -6.21 -1.01 -12.09
C VAL A 82 -6.06 -2.49 -12.47
N LYS A 83 -5.45 -2.77 -13.62
CA LYS A 83 -5.13 -4.15 -14.03
C LYS A 83 -3.97 -4.67 -13.19
N TRP A 84 -4.30 -5.39 -12.12
CA TRP A 84 -3.39 -6.31 -11.44
C TRP A 84 -2.98 -7.37 -12.47
N ARG A 85 -1.76 -7.28 -13.02
CA ARG A 85 -1.30 -8.20 -14.08
C ARG A 85 -1.49 -9.66 -13.62
N ASN A 86 -2.17 -10.44 -14.46
CA ASN A 86 -2.21 -11.91 -14.41
C ASN A 86 -0.83 -12.50 -14.71
#